data_AF-A0A396L1X1-F1
#
_entry.id   AF-A0A396L1X1-F1
#
_cell.length_a   1.000
_cell.length_b   1.000
_cell.length_c   1.000
_cell.angle_alpha   90.00
_cell.angle_beta   90.00
_cell.angle_gamma   90.00
#
_symmetry.space_group_name_H-M   'P 1'
#
loop_
_entity.id
_entity.type
_entity.pdbx_description
1 polymer ?
#
loop_
_entity_poly.entity_id
_entity_poly.type
_entity_poly.pdbx_seq_one_letter_code
_entity_poly.pdbx_strand_id
1 'polypeptide(L)'
;MPDKIKMYYSKLRNMGDCLNELIVKECFGYEAERHSFLDGEICGIGSCLGQYTLHGSAMMRLQQRINGIRKPHVYVWGTGFINYSDADGKFFKRNMEFCAVRGELTRKNVERMTGKKMDIPMADAGILASELLKERPEVCYDVGVVPHLCDLKDPAVEKLLASYDNAKFINVKDDPLQVVKEIAECRYIISSSLHGLIVADSLGIPNMYLVFGDRLLGDGYKFEDYYSAYGVEAQPRDLRTEKAPELTEIEEQYQILPEMVEEKKRQMKAAFPYPVKNR
;
A
#
# COMPACT_ATOMS: atom_id res chain seq x y z
N MET A 1 1.79 24.78 16.34
CA MET A 1 0.90 23.90 15.55
C MET A 1 1.80 23.15 14.59
N PRO A 2 1.63 21.84 14.41
CA PRO A 2 2.41 21.10 13.40
C PRO A 2 2.12 21.67 12.01
N ASP A 3 3.15 21.68 11.16
CA ASP A 3 3.00 22.11 9.77
C ASP A 3 2.14 21.10 9.00
N LYS A 4 1.30 21.60 8.08
CA LYS A 4 0.37 20.78 7.31
C LYS A 4 0.90 20.51 5.91
N ILE A 5 0.71 19.28 5.43
CA ILE A 5 1.03 18.88 4.06
C ILE A 5 -0.27 18.49 3.36
N LYS A 6 -0.54 19.07 2.17
CA LYS A 6 -1.71 18.70 1.37
C LYS A 6 -1.44 17.40 0.65
N MET A 7 -2.07 16.33 1.10
CA MET A 7 -1.78 14.99 0.62
C MET A 7 -2.96 14.38 -0.12
N TYR A 8 -2.71 13.80 -1.28
CA TYR A 8 -3.68 12.99 -1.98
C TYR A 8 -3.54 11.51 -1.59
N TYR A 9 -4.64 10.96 -1.11
CA TYR A 9 -4.91 9.53 -0.98
C TYR A 9 -6.41 9.27 -1.12
N SER A 10 -6.77 8.03 -1.43
CA SER A 10 -8.17 7.65 -1.63
C SER A 10 -8.98 7.81 -0.35
N LYS A 11 -10.27 8.18 -0.47
CA LYS A 11 -11.19 8.33 0.67
C LYS A 11 -11.89 7.02 1.04
N LEU A 12 -11.48 5.91 0.42
CA LEU A 12 -12.05 4.62 0.77
C LEU A 12 -11.74 4.41 2.25
N ARG A 13 -12.75 4.06 3.06
CA ARG A 13 -12.57 3.69 4.47
C ARG A 13 -11.85 2.34 4.57
N ASN A 14 -10.63 2.27 4.03
CA ASN A 14 -9.71 1.17 4.24
C ASN A 14 -8.53 1.71 5.09
N MET A 15 -7.98 0.86 5.92
CA MET A 15 -6.89 1.19 6.84
C MET A 15 -5.67 1.74 6.08
N GLY A 16 -5.34 1.12 4.94
CA GLY A 16 -4.10 1.40 4.22
C GLY A 16 -3.99 2.84 3.71
N ASP A 17 -5.06 3.37 3.11
CA ASP A 17 -5.09 4.76 2.65
C ASP A 17 -5.00 5.74 3.84
N CYS A 18 -5.55 5.37 4.99
CA CYS A 18 -5.48 6.19 6.21
C CYS A 18 -4.13 6.12 6.94
N LEU A 19 -3.25 5.16 6.61
CA LEU A 19 -1.87 5.13 7.13
C LEU A 19 -1.09 6.39 6.77
N ASN A 20 -1.46 7.09 5.69
CA ASN A 20 -0.87 8.37 5.31
C ASN A 20 -0.88 9.38 6.46
N GLU A 21 -2.00 9.53 7.16
CA GLU A 21 -2.13 10.50 8.26
C GLU A 21 -1.22 10.15 9.44
N LEU A 22 -1.19 8.86 9.79
CA LEU A 22 -0.43 8.38 10.95
C LEU A 22 1.07 8.38 10.67
N ILE A 23 1.51 7.86 9.52
CA ILE A 23 2.93 7.76 9.16
C ILE A 23 3.52 9.16 8.94
N VAL A 24 2.81 10.07 8.27
CA VAL A 24 3.31 11.44 8.06
C VAL A 24 3.53 12.16 9.39
N LYS A 25 2.63 11.95 10.34
CA LYS A 25 2.75 12.51 11.69
C LYS A 25 3.88 11.88 12.49
N GLU A 26 3.88 10.56 12.63
CA GLU A 26 4.79 9.85 13.52
C GLU A 26 6.23 9.82 12.97
N CYS A 27 6.41 9.65 11.67
CA CYS A 27 7.75 9.56 11.07
C CYS A 27 8.36 10.93 10.73
N PHE A 28 7.55 11.95 10.41
CA PHE A 28 8.07 13.19 9.83
C PHE A 28 7.64 14.48 10.57
N GLY A 29 6.64 14.43 11.45
CA GLY A 29 6.23 15.57 12.27
C GLY A 29 5.30 16.56 11.58
N TYR A 30 4.56 16.09 10.57
CA TYR A 30 3.60 16.90 9.83
C TYR A 30 2.18 16.36 10.03
N GLU A 31 1.19 17.24 9.91
CA GLU A 31 -0.20 16.81 9.75
C GLU A 31 -0.51 16.63 8.26
N ALA A 32 -0.91 15.42 7.85
CA ALA A 32 -1.41 15.20 6.50
C ALA A 32 -2.86 15.72 6.40
N GLU A 33 -3.07 16.72 5.55
CA GLU A 33 -4.41 17.21 5.22
C GLU A 33 -4.84 16.58 3.90
N ARG A 34 -5.95 15.82 3.91
CA ARG A 34 -6.44 15.16 2.71
C ARG A 34 -6.95 16.15 1.67
N HIS A 35 -6.34 16.15 0.50
CA HIS A 35 -6.78 16.89 -0.69
C HIS A 35 -7.15 15.96 -1.84
N SER A 36 -7.72 16.51 -2.91
CA SER A 36 -7.95 15.76 -4.16
C SER A 36 -6.65 15.60 -4.95
N PHE A 37 -6.61 14.68 -5.92
CA PHE A 37 -5.46 14.53 -6.83
C PHE A 37 -5.23 15.78 -7.72
N LEU A 38 -6.18 16.72 -7.76
CA LEU A 38 -6.02 18.00 -8.46
C LEU A 38 -5.26 19.03 -7.59
N ASP A 39 -5.38 18.95 -6.27
CA ASP A 39 -4.94 19.99 -5.34
C ASP A 39 -3.86 19.54 -4.35
N GLY A 40 -3.66 18.22 -4.18
CA GLY A 40 -2.61 17.66 -3.35
C GLY A 40 -1.21 18.01 -3.87
N GLU A 41 -0.31 18.30 -2.95
CA GLU A 41 1.10 18.61 -3.17
C GLU A 41 1.95 17.33 -3.16
N ILE A 42 1.47 16.27 -2.50
CA ILE A 42 2.09 14.94 -2.47
C ILE A 42 1.03 13.85 -2.67
N CYS A 43 1.36 12.82 -3.43
CA CYS A 43 0.62 11.58 -3.53
C CYS A 43 1.37 10.49 -2.77
N GLY A 44 0.74 9.91 -1.74
CA GLY A 44 1.34 8.83 -0.95
C GLY A 44 0.58 7.52 -1.00
N ILE A 45 0.59 6.80 0.12
CA ILE A 45 0.21 5.39 0.29
C ILE A 45 -1.12 5.07 -0.40
N GLY A 46 -1.14 3.90 -1.04
CA GLY A 46 -2.27 3.39 -1.82
C GLY A 46 -1.95 3.28 -3.30
N SER A 47 -2.92 2.80 -4.10
CA SER A 47 -2.81 2.73 -5.57
C SER A 47 -3.37 4.00 -6.22
N CYS A 48 -2.73 5.13 -5.96
CA CYS A 48 -3.24 6.45 -6.30
C CYS A 48 -2.70 7.01 -7.63
N LEU A 49 -1.61 6.44 -8.17
CA LEU A 49 -0.87 7.05 -9.27
C LEU A 49 -1.66 7.14 -10.59
N GLY A 50 -2.54 6.16 -10.84
CA GLY A 50 -3.42 6.16 -12.03
C GLY A 50 -4.37 7.36 -12.08
N GLN A 51 -4.63 8.02 -10.95
CA GLN A 51 -5.51 9.19 -10.90
C GLN A 51 -4.91 10.43 -11.55
N TYR A 52 -3.59 10.43 -11.80
CA TYR A 52 -2.87 11.47 -12.52
C TYR A 52 -2.85 11.28 -14.03
N THR A 53 -3.42 10.21 -14.57
CA THR A 53 -3.66 10.08 -16.01
C THR A 53 -4.99 10.70 -16.40
N LEU A 54 -5.18 11.00 -17.69
CA LEU A 54 -6.44 11.58 -18.15
C LEU A 54 -7.55 10.53 -18.12
N HIS A 55 -8.63 10.82 -17.40
CA HIS A 55 -9.77 9.90 -17.25
C HIS A 55 -11.10 10.65 -17.20
N GLY A 56 -12.20 9.88 -17.20
CA GLY A 56 -13.56 10.43 -17.17
C GLY A 56 -13.98 11.09 -18.48
N SER A 57 -14.97 11.99 -18.41
CA SER A 57 -15.60 12.65 -19.57
C SER A 57 -14.66 13.65 -20.26
N ALA A 58 -15.02 14.11 -21.46
CA ALA A 58 -14.23 15.14 -22.17
C ALA A 58 -14.06 16.43 -21.36
N MET A 59 -15.11 16.85 -20.64
CA MET A 59 -15.07 18.00 -19.74
C MET A 59 -14.11 17.78 -18.57
N MET A 60 -14.11 16.58 -17.97
CA MET A 60 -13.20 16.22 -16.89
C MET A 60 -11.74 16.21 -17.35
N ARG A 61 -11.46 15.64 -18.53
CA ARG A 61 -10.12 15.67 -19.13
C ARG A 61 -9.65 17.09 -19.44
N LEU A 62 -10.54 17.98 -19.86
CA LEU A 62 -10.21 19.39 -20.05
C LEU A 62 -9.86 20.06 -18.72
N GLN A 63 -10.64 19.81 -17.66
CA GLN A 63 -10.36 20.31 -16.31
C GLN A 63 -9.01 19.81 -15.78
N GLN A 64 -8.71 18.51 -15.94
CA GLN A 64 -7.43 17.91 -15.57
C GLN A 64 -6.25 18.58 -16.31
N ARG A 65 -6.38 18.82 -17.63
CA ARG A 65 -5.34 19.52 -18.41
C ARG A 65 -5.12 20.95 -17.92
N ILE A 66 -6.19 21.71 -17.66
CA ILE A 66 -6.09 23.08 -17.14
C ILE A 66 -5.44 23.05 -15.75
N ASN A 67 -5.83 22.11 -14.89
CA ASN A 67 -5.23 21.94 -13.57
C ASN A 67 -3.74 21.61 -13.65
N GLY A 68 -3.34 20.72 -14.56
CA GLY A 68 -1.94 20.37 -14.80
C GLY A 68 -1.07 21.55 -15.26
N ILE A 69 -1.67 22.62 -15.77
CA ILE A 69 -0.99 23.88 -16.08
C ILE A 69 -0.94 24.79 -14.85
N ARG A 70 -2.06 24.95 -14.14
CA ARG A 70 -2.19 25.90 -13.02
C ARG A 70 -1.52 25.42 -11.74
N LYS A 71 -1.54 24.11 -11.49
CA LYS A 71 -0.93 23.42 -10.34
C LYS A 71 -0.10 22.26 -10.87
N PRO A 72 1.04 22.55 -11.52
CA PRO A 72 1.78 21.56 -12.29
C PRO A 72 2.53 20.57 -11.40
N HIS A 73 2.90 20.99 -10.20
CA HIS A 73 3.78 20.26 -9.31
C HIS A 73 3.03 19.26 -8.41
N VAL A 74 3.58 18.07 -8.26
CA VAL A 74 3.19 17.07 -7.25
C VAL A 74 4.37 16.14 -6.95
N TYR A 75 4.60 15.83 -5.68
CA TYR A 75 5.51 14.77 -5.25
C TYR A 75 4.81 13.41 -5.29
N VAL A 76 5.53 12.36 -5.70
CA VAL A 76 5.07 10.97 -5.65
C VAL A 76 5.98 10.20 -4.69
N TRP A 77 5.40 9.63 -3.64
CA TRP A 77 6.15 8.98 -2.57
C TRP A 77 5.50 7.66 -2.14
N GLY A 78 6.05 6.55 -2.62
CA GLY A 78 5.71 5.20 -2.15
C GLY A 78 4.34 4.70 -2.57
N THR A 79 3.87 5.09 -3.75
CA THR A 79 2.58 4.71 -4.34
C THR A 79 2.78 4.05 -5.71
N GLY A 80 1.75 3.39 -6.24
CA GLY A 80 1.77 2.77 -7.56
C GLY A 80 0.42 2.78 -8.27
N PHE A 81 0.36 2.09 -9.40
CA PHE A 81 -0.88 1.90 -10.17
C PHE A 81 -1.78 0.81 -9.57
N ILE A 82 -3.07 0.77 -9.91
CA ILE A 82 -3.96 -0.34 -9.50
C ILE A 82 -4.07 -1.41 -10.59
N ASN A 83 -4.05 -1.01 -11.85
CA ASN A 83 -4.20 -1.89 -13.03
C ASN A 83 -3.06 -1.74 -14.04
N TYR A 84 -2.88 -2.74 -14.89
CA TYR A 84 -1.98 -2.69 -16.05
C TYR A 84 -2.29 -1.52 -17.00
N SER A 85 -3.57 -1.26 -17.23
CA SER A 85 -4.04 -0.23 -18.18
C SER A 85 -3.94 1.20 -17.64
N ASP A 86 -3.74 1.39 -16.33
CA ASP A 86 -3.66 2.73 -15.73
C ASP A 86 -2.48 3.55 -16.30
N ALA A 87 -1.46 2.86 -16.81
CA ALA A 87 -0.24 3.44 -17.37
C ALA A 87 -0.26 3.60 -18.90
N ASP A 88 -1.39 3.37 -19.57
CA ASP A 88 -1.52 3.53 -21.03
C ASP A 88 -1.62 5.00 -21.45
N GLY A 89 -2.02 5.87 -20.51
CA GLY A 89 -2.20 7.30 -20.73
C GLY A 89 -0.91 8.13 -20.60
N LYS A 90 -1.11 9.45 -20.50
CA LYS A 90 -0.08 10.41 -20.10
C LYS A 90 -0.49 11.09 -18.81
N PHE A 91 0.49 11.41 -17.98
CA PHE A 91 0.27 12.26 -16.82
C PHE A 91 -0.21 13.64 -17.26
N PHE A 92 -1.24 14.16 -16.60
CA PHE A 92 -1.74 15.52 -16.89
C PHE A 92 -0.97 16.60 -16.12
N LYS A 93 -0.35 16.27 -14.97
CA LYS A 93 0.52 17.17 -14.21
C LYS A 93 1.82 17.38 -14.97
N ARG A 94 2.24 18.65 -15.12
CA ARG A 94 3.42 19.00 -15.92
C ARG A 94 4.76 18.86 -15.18
N ASN A 95 4.74 18.84 -13.85
CA ASN A 95 5.93 18.64 -13.02
C ASN A 95 5.66 17.57 -11.95
N MET A 96 5.92 16.31 -12.25
CA MET A 96 5.81 15.24 -11.25
C MET A 96 7.22 14.88 -10.78
N GLU A 97 7.45 14.99 -9.48
CA GLU A 97 8.71 14.62 -8.84
C GLU A 97 8.53 13.29 -8.12
N PHE A 98 9.14 12.23 -8.68
CA PHE A 98 9.04 10.88 -8.15
C PHE A 98 10.17 10.67 -7.15
N CYS A 99 9.83 10.66 -5.86
CA CYS A 99 10.80 10.46 -4.79
C CYS A 99 10.95 8.96 -4.48
N ALA A 100 9.86 8.22 -4.55
CA ALA A 100 9.82 6.76 -4.48
C ALA A 100 8.53 6.27 -5.14
N VAL A 101 8.57 5.05 -5.67
CA VAL A 101 7.38 4.35 -6.19
C VAL A 101 7.21 3.01 -5.50
N ARG A 102 6.03 2.39 -5.59
CA ARG A 102 5.76 1.14 -4.88
C ARG A 102 6.68 -0.01 -5.30
N GLY A 103 6.93 -0.16 -6.60
CA GLY A 103 7.68 -1.29 -7.14
C GLY A 103 8.22 -1.09 -8.55
N GLU A 104 8.85 -2.15 -9.07
CA GLU A 104 9.58 -2.15 -10.34
C GLU A 104 8.64 -1.99 -11.54
N LEU A 105 7.43 -2.56 -11.48
CA LEU A 105 6.43 -2.41 -12.54
C LEU A 105 6.00 -0.94 -12.65
N THR A 106 5.73 -0.30 -11.51
CA THR A 106 5.39 1.13 -11.47
C THR A 106 6.56 1.96 -11.97
N ARG A 107 7.80 1.68 -11.52
CA ARG A 107 9.01 2.38 -11.97
C ARG A 107 9.13 2.34 -13.49
N LYS A 108 9.10 1.14 -14.08
CA LYS A 108 9.17 0.94 -15.55
C LYS A 108 8.06 1.69 -16.31
N ASN A 109 6.82 1.64 -15.80
CA ASN A 109 5.71 2.36 -16.41
C ASN A 109 5.90 3.87 -16.36
N VAL A 110 6.36 4.41 -15.22
CA VAL A 110 6.67 5.83 -15.09
C VAL A 110 7.82 6.23 -16.02
N GLU A 111 8.90 5.45 -16.11
CA GLU A 111 10.01 5.71 -17.04
C GLU A 111 9.51 5.75 -18.49
N ARG A 112 8.65 4.82 -18.89
CA ARG A 112 8.01 4.78 -20.22
C ARG A 112 7.15 6.03 -20.45
N MET A 113 6.31 6.41 -19.50
CA MET A 113 5.39 7.54 -19.63
C MET A 113 6.11 8.89 -19.65
N THR A 114 7.24 9.01 -18.96
CA THR A 114 8.01 10.26 -18.82
C THR A 114 9.19 10.36 -19.80
N GLY A 115 9.63 9.23 -20.36
CA GLY A 115 10.83 9.15 -21.19
C GLY A 115 12.14 9.35 -20.42
N LYS A 116 12.12 9.23 -19.09
CA LYS A 116 13.27 9.46 -18.20
C LYS A 116 13.57 8.20 -17.40
N LYS A 117 14.84 7.81 -17.32
CA LYS A 117 15.26 6.79 -16.37
C LYS A 117 15.18 7.33 -14.94
N MET A 118 14.81 6.47 -14.00
CA MET A 118 14.65 6.80 -12.59
C MET A 118 15.55 5.92 -11.74
N ASP A 119 16.43 6.59 -10.99
CA ASP A 119 17.21 6.02 -9.90
C ASP A 119 16.58 6.50 -8.58
N ILE A 120 15.53 5.80 -8.16
CA ILE A 120 14.71 6.14 -7.00
C ILE A 120 14.37 4.87 -6.21
N PRO A 121 14.19 4.96 -4.88
CA PRO A 121 13.70 3.85 -4.09
C PRO A 121 12.38 3.26 -4.58
N MET A 122 12.24 1.96 -4.31
CA MET A 122 11.02 1.19 -4.59
C MET A 122 10.54 0.53 -3.31
N ALA A 123 9.44 1.04 -2.76
CA ALA A 123 8.68 0.43 -1.68
C ALA A 123 7.34 1.16 -1.51
N ASP A 124 6.32 0.47 -1.02
CA ASP A 124 5.12 1.14 -0.54
C ASP A 124 5.44 1.91 0.75
N ALA A 125 4.97 3.16 0.88
CA ALA A 125 5.21 3.95 2.08
C ALA A 125 4.53 3.37 3.34
N GLY A 126 3.54 2.49 3.18
CA GLY A 126 2.93 1.72 4.26
C GLY A 126 3.91 0.80 4.99
N ILE A 127 5.10 0.52 4.43
CA ILE A 127 6.14 -0.28 5.10
C ILE A 127 6.67 0.38 6.39
N LEU A 128 6.35 1.66 6.62
CA LEU A 128 6.66 2.39 7.84
C LEU A 128 5.59 2.18 8.94
N ALA A 129 4.58 1.34 8.74
CA ALA A 129 3.50 1.13 9.70
C ALA A 129 3.97 0.62 11.07
N SER A 130 5.09 -0.12 11.13
CA SER A 130 5.69 -0.55 12.40
C SER A 130 6.09 0.60 13.31
N GLU A 131 6.41 1.78 12.75
CA GLU A 131 6.81 2.98 13.51
C GLU A 131 5.63 3.56 14.31
N LEU A 132 4.39 3.15 14.00
CA LEU A 132 3.19 3.58 14.71
C LEU A 132 3.00 2.89 16.06
N LEU A 133 3.71 1.78 16.28
CA LEU A 133 3.69 1.04 17.54
C LEU A 133 4.86 1.47 18.41
N LYS A 134 4.53 2.04 19.58
CA LYS A 134 5.55 2.36 20.61
C LYS A 134 6.14 1.10 21.24
N GLU A 135 5.28 0.11 21.45
CA GLU A 135 5.62 -1.20 22.01
C GLU A 135 4.87 -2.25 21.19
N ARG A 136 5.52 -3.39 20.93
CA ARG A 136 4.89 -4.51 20.23
C ARG A 136 3.99 -5.24 21.22
N PRO A 137 2.71 -5.47 20.90
CA PRO A 137 1.82 -6.24 21.76
C PRO A 137 2.28 -7.70 21.88
N GLU A 138 1.81 -8.38 22.92
CA GLU A 138 1.98 -9.82 23.03
C GLU A 138 1.23 -10.53 21.90
N VAL A 139 1.79 -11.64 21.44
CA VAL A 139 1.17 -12.47 20.42
C VAL A 139 0.04 -13.28 21.06
N CYS A 140 -1.18 -13.09 20.56
CA CYS A 140 -2.40 -13.71 21.05
C CYS A 140 -2.96 -14.76 20.07
N TYR A 141 -2.65 -14.62 18.78
CA TYR A 141 -3.25 -15.42 17.70
C TYR A 141 -2.18 -16.13 16.88
N ASP A 142 -2.46 -17.36 16.47
CA ASP A 142 -1.55 -18.08 15.55
C ASP A 142 -1.65 -17.49 14.14
N VAL A 143 -2.85 -17.11 13.69
CA VAL A 143 -3.03 -16.51 12.37
C VAL A 143 -4.03 -15.36 12.37
N GLY A 144 -3.66 -14.25 11.74
CA GLY A 144 -4.57 -13.16 11.40
C GLY A 144 -5.04 -13.28 9.96
N VAL A 145 -6.35 -13.24 9.72
CA VAL A 145 -6.93 -13.17 8.38
C VAL A 145 -7.36 -11.73 8.12
N VAL A 146 -6.81 -11.11 7.07
CA VAL A 146 -7.06 -9.72 6.68
C VAL A 146 -7.72 -9.67 5.30
N PRO A 147 -9.06 -9.76 5.19
CA PRO A 147 -9.74 -9.69 3.92
C PRO A 147 -9.74 -8.26 3.35
N HIS A 148 -9.67 -8.15 2.04
CA HIS A 148 -9.90 -6.90 1.34
C HIS A 148 -11.35 -6.42 1.53
N LEU A 149 -11.60 -5.13 1.31
CA LEU A 149 -12.91 -4.50 1.49
C LEU A 149 -14.05 -5.20 0.72
N CYS A 150 -13.78 -5.75 -0.46
CA CYS A 150 -14.75 -6.48 -1.27
C CYS A 150 -15.04 -7.89 -0.75
N ASP A 151 -14.13 -8.46 0.05
CA ASP A 151 -14.17 -9.84 0.52
C ASP A 151 -14.70 -9.95 1.96
N LEU A 152 -14.88 -8.83 2.67
CA LEU A 152 -15.33 -8.82 4.08
C LEU A 152 -16.64 -9.57 4.36
N LYS A 153 -17.46 -9.80 3.33
CA LYS A 153 -18.73 -10.55 3.42
C LYS A 153 -18.71 -11.85 2.63
N ASP A 154 -17.55 -12.27 2.13
CA ASP A 154 -17.42 -13.52 1.39
C ASP A 154 -17.46 -14.70 2.37
N PRO A 155 -18.36 -15.68 2.21
CA PRO A 155 -18.43 -16.85 3.08
C PRO A 155 -17.13 -17.66 3.14
N ALA A 156 -16.25 -17.53 2.13
CA ALA A 156 -14.95 -18.17 2.15
C ALA A 156 -14.03 -17.63 3.27
N VAL A 157 -14.24 -16.40 3.74
CA VAL A 157 -13.51 -15.83 4.88
C VAL A 157 -13.86 -16.56 6.17
N GLU A 158 -15.15 -16.78 6.42
CA GLU A 158 -15.61 -17.51 7.61
C GLU A 158 -15.09 -18.96 7.62
N LYS A 159 -15.11 -19.61 6.44
CA LYS A 159 -14.54 -20.96 6.27
C LYS A 159 -13.04 -21.00 6.53
N LEU A 160 -12.30 -19.98 6.07
CA LEU A 160 -10.85 -19.88 6.31
C LEU A 160 -10.58 -19.69 7.81
N LEU A 161 -11.29 -18.80 8.50
CA LEU A 161 -11.14 -18.62 9.94
C LEU A 161 -11.40 -19.92 10.71
N ALA A 162 -12.46 -20.66 10.33
CA ALA A 162 -12.82 -21.93 10.96
C ALA A 162 -11.83 -23.07 10.67
N SER A 163 -10.87 -22.89 9.76
CA SER A 163 -9.83 -23.88 9.47
C SER A 163 -8.65 -23.85 10.45
N TYR A 164 -8.62 -22.88 11.37
CA TYR A 164 -7.58 -22.74 12.38
C TYR A 164 -8.19 -22.68 13.78
N ASP A 165 -7.52 -23.29 14.75
CA ASP A 165 -7.97 -23.31 16.16
C ASP A 165 -7.92 -21.91 16.80
N ASN A 166 -6.95 -21.08 16.40
CA ASN A 166 -6.70 -19.77 16.99
C ASN A 166 -6.46 -18.69 15.91
N ALA A 167 -7.52 -18.36 15.18
CA ALA A 167 -7.52 -17.30 14.17
C ALA A 167 -8.20 -16.01 14.63
N LYS A 168 -7.67 -14.87 14.15
CA LYS A 168 -8.28 -13.54 14.29
C LYS A 168 -8.76 -13.03 12.94
N PHE A 169 -10.01 -12.63 12.86
CA PHE A 169 -10.50 -11.80 11.77
C PHE A 169 -10.09 -10.34 12.01
N ILE A 170 -9.42 -9.74 11.04
CA ILE A 170 -8.93 -8.36 11.10
C ILE A 170 -9.64 -7.54 10.02
N ASN A 171 -10.46 -6.59 10.44
CA ASN A 171 -11.30 -5.81 9.56
C ASN A 171 -10.57 -4.55 9.07
N VAL A 172 -10.23 -4.51 7.77
CA VAL A 172 -9.54 -3.36 7.16
C VAL A 172 -10.32 -2.04 7.20
N LYS A 173 -11.57 -2.01 7.67
CA LYS A 173 -12.36 -0.78 7.85
C LYS A 173 -12.24 -0.16 9.23
N ASP A 174 -11.64 -0.87 10.18
CA ASP A 174 -11.48 -0.39 11.55
C ASP A 174 -10.39 0.70 11.60
N ASP A 175 -10.20 1.29 12.79
CA ASP A 175 -9.19 2.32 12.98
C ASP A 175 -7.80 1.83 12.54
N PRO A 176 -7.04 2.61 11.74
CA PRO A 176 -5.78 2.14 11.18
C PRO A 176 -4.76 1.70 12.23
N LEU A 177 -4.67 2.41 13.36
CA LEU A 177 -3.75 2.03 14.43
C LEU A 177 -4.22 0.76 15.13
N GLN A 178 -5.52 0.59 15.30
CA GLN A 178 -6.09 -0.66 15.83
C GLN A 178 -5.78 -1.84 14.93
N VAL A 179 -5.96 -1.72 13.62
CA VAL A 179 -5.65 -2.80 12.66
C VAL A 179 -4.16 -3.15 12.68
N VAL A 180 -3.26 -2.16 12.75
CA VAL A 180 -1.81 -2.41 12.88
C VAL A 180 -1.51 -3.19 14.17
N LYS A 181 -2.16 -2.87 15.28
CA LYS A 181 -2.03 -3.61 16.54
C LYS A 181 -2.53 -5.04 16.43
N GLU A 182 -3.72 -5.26 15.86
CA GLU A 182 -4.28 -6.60 15.68
C GLU A 182 -3.41 -7.47 14.78
N ILE A 183 -2.80 -6.89 13.74
CA ILE A 183 -1.81 -7.59 12.92
C ILE A 183 -0.58 -7.97 13.77
N ALA A 184 -0.12 -7.07 14.64
CA ALA A 184 1.04 -7.31 15.51
C ALA A 184 0.80 -8.37 16.61
N GLU A 185 -0.46 -8.66 16.95
CA GLU A 185 -0.88 -9.72 17.88
C GLU A 185 -0.88 -11.12 17.24
N CYS A 186 -0.54 -11.26 15.95
CA CYS A 186 -0.56 -12.51 15.21
C CYS A 186 0.86 -13.06 14.92
N ARG A 187 1.01 -14.39 14.87
CA ARG A 187 2.27 -15.04 14.41
C ARG A 187 2.42 -15.05 12.91
N TYR A 188 1.32 -15.27 12.19
CA TYR A 188 1.25 -15.30 10.73
C TYR A 188 0.10 -14.44 10.23
N ILE A 189 0.20 -13.93 9.01
CA ILE A 189 -0.89 -13.19 8.36
C ILE A 189 -1.27 -13.81 7.03
N ILE A 190 -2.56 -14.01 6.80
CA ILE A 190 -3.12 -14.36 5.49
C ILE A 190 -3.98 -13.21 5.05
N SER A 191 -3.74 -12.67 3.85
CA SER A 191 -4.40 -11.43 3.43
C SER A 191 -4.76 -11.42 1.96
N SER A 192 -6.00 -11.03 1.66
CA SER A 192 -6.39 -10.57 0.31
C SER A 192 -6.28 -9.05 0.16
N SER A 193 -5.90 -8.34 1.24
CA SER A 193 -5.59 -6.91 1.24
C SER A 193 -4.09 -6.67 1.08
N LEU A 194 -3.68 -5.89 0.07
CA LEU A 194 -2.27 -5.53 -0.11
C LEU A 194 -1.68 -4.85 1.14
N HIS A 195 -2.40 -3.93 1.76
CA HIS A 195 -1.91 -3.28 2.98
C HIS A 195 -1.88 -4.20 4.19
N GLY A 196 -2.66 -5.29 4.21
CA GLY A 196 -2.49 -6.34 5.23
C GLY A 196 -1.11 -7.00 5.12
N LEU A 197 -0.66 -7.28 3.89
CA LEU A 197 0.67 -7.84 3.60
C LEU A 197 1.78 -6.83 3.95
N ILE A 198 1.65 -5.58 3.48
CA ILE A 198 2.64 -4.51 3.74
C ILE A 198 2.82 -4.27 5.24
N VAL A 199 1.74 -4.24 6.01
CA VAL A 199 1.82 -4.03 7.47
C VAL A 199 2.46 -5.25 8.14
N ALA A 200 2.12 -6.47 7.74
CA ALA A 200 2.75 -7.69 8.24
C ALA A 200 4.27 -7.68 7.98
N ASP A 201 4.68 -7.36 6.74
CA ASP A 201 6.09 -7.21 6.37
C ASP A 201 6.77 -6.15 7.23
N SER A 202 6.14 -4.99 7.45
CA SER A 202 6.69 -3.94 8.29
C SER A 202 6.99 -4.41 9.72
N LEU A 203 6.22 -5.37 10.24
CA LEU A 203 6.35 -5.92 11.58
C LEU A 203 7.25 -7.17 11.64
N GLY A 204 7.79 -7.61 10.49
CA GLY A 204 8.55 -8.85 10.35
C GLY A 204 7.70 -10.09 10.61
N ILE A 205 6.42 -10.04 10.25
CA ILE A 205 5.47 -11.15 10.43
C ILE A 205 5.33 -11.90 9.09
N PRO A 206 5.69 -13.19 9.03
CA PRO A 206 5.53 -13.97 7.81
C PRO A 206 4.08 -13.98 7.36
N ASN A 207 3.87 -13.81 6.05
CA ASN A 207 2.53 -13.65 5.51
C ASN A 207 2.35 -14.29 4.14
N MET A 208 1.08 -14.53 3.79
CA MET A 208 0.68 -15.15 2.53
C MET A 208 -0.41 -14.32 1.84
N TYR A 209 -0.17 -14.04 0.56
CA TYR A 209 -1.16 -13.43 -0.34
C TYR A 209 -2.22 -14.45 -0.73
N LEU A 210 -3.50 -14.10 -0.56
CA LEU A 210 -4.63 -14.98 -0.81
C LEU A 210 -5.70 -14.32 -1.69
N VAL A 211 -6.42 -15.15 -2.44
CA VAL A 211 -7.57 -14.74 -3.28
C VAL A 211 -8.78 -15.62 -2.95
N PHE A 212 -9.93 -14.98 -2.66
CA PHE A 212 -11.19 -15.66 -2.34
C PHE A 212 -12.09 -15.90 -3.57
N GLY A 213 -11.88 -15.17 -4.68
CA GLY A 213 -12.70 -15.28 -5.88
C GLY A 213 -12.21 -14.42 -7.05
N ASP A 214 -13.01 -14.29 -8.12
CA ASP A 214 -12.72 -13.39 -9.26
C ASP A 214 -12.82 -11.90 -8.90
N ARG A 215 -13.16 -11.58 -7.65
CA ARG A 215 -13.40 -10.23 -7.14
C ARG A 215 -12.11 -9.52 -6.72
N LEU A 216 -11.04 -9.66 -7.50
CA LEU A 216 -9.87 -8.82 -7.32
C LEU A 216 -10.25 -7.38 -7.68
N LEU A 217 -10.06 -6.45 -6.75
CA LEU A 217 -10.10 -5.02 -7.07
C LEU A 217 -8.83 -4.68 -7.84
N GLY A 218 -8.96 -4.79 -9.16
CA GLY A 218 -7.91 -4.64 -10.17
C GLY A 218 -7.60 -5.98 -10.86
N ASP A 219 -6.49 -6.01 -11.59
CA ASP A 219 -6.06 -7.14 -12.42
C ASP A 219 -4.84 -7.89 -11.84
N GLY A 220 -4.57 -7.69 -10.54
CA GLY A 220 -3.41 -8.28 -9.85
C GLY A 220 -2.17 -7.37 -9.82
N TYR A 221 -2.11 -6.34 -10.67
CA TYR A 221 -0.93 -5.47 -10.83
C TYR A 221 -0.36 -4.96 -9.51
N LYS A 222 -1.21 -4.50 -8.58
CA LYS A 222 -0.73 -3.90 -7.32
C LYS A 222 0.08 -4.85 -6.45
N PHE A 223 -0.24 -6.15 -6.48
CA PHE A 223 0.48 -7.16 -5.71
C PHE A 223 1.80 -7.49 -6.40
N GLU A 224 1.77 -7.79 -7.70
CA GLU A 224 2.98 -8.04 -8.49
C GLU A 224 3.97 -6.88 -8.40
N ASP A 225 3.48 -5.65 -8.49
CA ASP A 225 4.29 -4.46 -8.33
C ASP A 225 4.91 -4.38 -6.93
N TYR A 226 4.15 -4.61 -5.85
CA TYR A 226 4.71 -4.63 -4.50
C TYR A 226 5.82 -5.69 -4.32
N TYR A 227 5.55 -6.94 -4.68
CA TYR A 227 6.53 -8.03 -4.54
C TYR A 227 7.78 -7.81 -5.41
N SER A 228 7.63 -7.17 -6.58
CA SER A 228 8.76 -6.82 -7.45
C SER A 228 9.77 -5.88 -6.80
N ALA A 229 9.37 -5.07 -5.80
CA ALA A 229 10.28 -4.22 -5.04
C ALA A 229 11.31 -5.02 -4.23
N TYR A 230 10.99 -6.29 -3.94
CA TYR A 230 11.82 -7.25 -3.23
C TYR A 230 12.41 -8.32 -4.16
N GLY A 231 12.20 -8.24 -5.48
CA GLY A 231 12.65 -9.27 -6.40
C GLY A 231 11.95 -10.63 -6.21
N VAL A 232 10.76 -10.61 -5.61
CA VAL A 232 9.92 -11.80 -5.36
C VAL A 232 8.77 -11.81 -6.37
N GLU A 233 8.37 -13.00 -6.80
CA GLU A 233 7.17 -13.16 -7.63
C GLU A 233 5.91 -13.24 -6.74
N ALA A 234 4.85 -12.53 -7.11
CA ALA A 234 3.59 -12.61 -6.40
C ALA A 234 2.89 -13.93 -6.71
N GLN A 235 2.79 -14.81 -5.71
CA GLN A 235 2.12 -16.12 -5.84
C GLN A 235 0.89 -16.15 -4.91
N PRO A 236 -0.32 -15.84 -5.43
CA PRO A 236 -1.53 -15.94 -4.63
C PRO A 236 -1.91 -17.40 -4.36
N ARG A 237 -2.32 -17.68 -3.12
CA ARG A 237 -3.11 -18.86 -2.78
C ARG A 237 -4.56 -18.66 -3.20
N ASP A 238 -5.07 -19.49 -4.10
CA ASP A 238 -6.43 -19.37 -4.62
C ASP A 238 -7.40 -20.33 -3.91
N LEU A 239 -8.20 -19.82 -2.97
CA LEU A 239 -9.13 -20.65 -2.18
C LEU A 239 -10.34 -21.19 -2.97
N ARG A 240 -10.47 -20.86 -4.25
CA ARG A 240 -11.44 -21.52 -5.13
C ARG A 240 -11.00 -22.92 -5.51
N THR A 241 -9.68 -23.12 -5.63
CA THR A 241 -9.07 -24.35 -6.16
C THR A 241 -8.17 -25.04 -5.16
N GLU A 242 -7.67 -24.30 -4.18
CA GLU A 242 -6.73 -24.77 -3.16
C GLU A 242 -7.37 -24.76 -1.76
N LYS A 243 -6.74 -25.46 -0.83
CA LYS A 243 -7.13 -25.48 0.58
C LYS A 243 -6.52 -24.29 1.33
N ALA A 244 -7.08 -24.01 2.51
CA ALA A 244 -6.42 -23.13 3.48
C ALA A 244 -4.97 -23.62 3.71
N PRO A 245 -3.98 -22.71 3.74
CA PRO A 245 -2.58 -23.08 3.96
C PRO A 245 -2.37 -23.56 5.40
N GLU A 246 -1.49 -24.53 5.57
CA GLU A 246 -0.99 -24.91 6.89
C GLU A 246 -0.08 -23.79 7.43
N LEU A 247 0.01 -23.63 8.76
CA LEU A 247 0.82 -22.54 9.34
C LEU A 247 2.31 -22.63 8.95
N THR A 248 2.86 -23.84 8.90
CA THR A 248 4.25 -24.08 8.47
C THR A 248 4.47 -23.71 7.01
N GLU A 249 3.45 -23.88 6.16
CA GLU A 249 3.53 -23.53 4.74
C GLU A 249 3.65 -22.02 4.55
N ILE A 250 2.98 -21.22 5.40
CA ILE A 250 3.10 -19.75 5.38
C ILE A 250 4.54 -19.33 5.65
N GLU A 251 5.21 -19.98 6.60
CA GLU A 251 6.60 -19.70 6.95
C GLU A 251 7.56 -20.15 5.85
N GLU A 252 7.40 -21.38 5.34
CA GLU A 252 8.27 -21.97 4.31
C GLU A 252 8.23 -21.22 2.97
N GLN A 253 7.07 -20.65 2.61
CA GLN A 253 6.89 -19.91 1.36
C GLN A 253 7.19 -18.41 1.50
N TYR A 254 7.43 -17.90 2.71
CA TYR A 254 7.73 -16.48 2.92
C TYR A 254 9.14 -16.14 2.45
N GLN A 255 9.25 -15.23 1.48
CA GLN A 255 10.52 -14.91 0.81
C GLN A 255 11.08 -13.51 1.14
N ILE A 256 10.29 -12.64 1.77
CA ILE A 256 10.74 -11.27 2.08
C ILE A 256 11.55 -11.30 3.37
N LEU A 257 12.86 -11.06 3.25
CA LEU A 257 13.77 -11.12 4.40
C LEU A 257 13.70 -9.83 5.24
N PRO A 258 13.86 -9.90 6.59
CA PRO A 258 13.82 -8.73 7.46
C PRO A 258 14.78 -7.60 7.04
N GLU A 259 15.99 -7.92 6.60
CA GLU A 259 16.98 -6.95 6.13
C GLU A 259 16.53 -6.19 4.88
N MET A 260 15.72 -6.81 4.01
CA MET A 260 15.17 -6.16 2.83
C MET A 260 14.15 -5.11 3.27
N VAL A 261 13.28 -5.47 4.21
CA VAL A 261 12.28 -4.57 4.79
C VAL A 261 12.93 -3.38 5.48
N GLU A 262 13.94 -3.60 6.32
CA GLU A 262 14.64 -2.52 7.02
C GLU A 262 15.34 -1.55 6.06
N GLU A 263 15.94 -2.08 4.99
CA GLU A 263 16.51 -1.23 3.94
C GLU A 263 15.41 -0.42 3.22
N LYS A 264 14.24 -1.01 2.92
CA LYS A 264 13.11 -0.27 2.35
C LYS A 264 12.63 0.84 3.28
N LYS A 265 12.48 0.58 4.58
CA LYS A 265 12.09 1.60 5.57
C LYS A 265 13.08 2.76 5.59
N ARG A 266 14.39 2.48 5.60
CA ARG A 266 15.44 3.51 5.57
C ARG A 266 15.34 4.35 4.29
N GLN A 267 15.19 3.70 3.14
CA GLN A 267 15.03 4.39 1.86
C GLN A 267 13.78 5.26 1.82
N MET A 268 12.64 4.77 2.32
CA MET A 268 11.38 5.51 2.34
C MET A 268 11.44 6.74 3.24
N LYS A 269 12.08 6.65 4.41
CA LYS A 269 12.35 7.81 5.28
C LYS A 269 13.24 8.84 4.59
N ALA A 270 14.31 8.40 3.93
CA ALA A 270 15.25 9.29 3.24
C ALA A 270 14.64 9.95 1.98
N ALA A 271 13.71 9.27 1.31
CA ALA A 271 13.03 9.75 0.12
C ALA A 271 11.83 10.66 0.41
N PHE A 272 11.48 10.93 1.67
CA PHE A 272 10.38 11.84 1.97
C PHE A 272 10.74 13.27 1.52
N PRO A 273 9.89 13.96 0.74
CA PRO A 273 10.27 15.22 0.07
C PRO A 273 10.34 16.44 1.00
N TYR A 274 10.01 16.30 2.28
CA TYR A 274 10.03 17.40 3.24
C TYR A 274 11.05 17.15 4.37
N PRO A 275 11.65 18.20 4.96
CA PRO A 275 12.55 18.05 6.10
C PRO A 275 11.86 17.45 7.33
N VAL A 276 12.46 16.45 7.96
CA VAL A 276 11.93 15.82 9.19
C VAL A 276 11.86 16.84 10.33
N LYS A 277 10.70 16.94 10.99
CA LYS A 277 10.45 17.86 12.12
C LYS A 277 10.41 17.21 13.50
N ASN A 278 10.34 15.89 13.58
CA ASN A 278 10.38 15.16 14.84
C ASN A 278 11.82 15.19 15.39
N ARG A 279 12.17 16.27 16.10
CA ARG A 279 13.34 16.38 16.98
C ARG A 279 12.86 16.79 18.36
#